data_AF-A0A1Q5QTX8-F1
#
_entry.id   AF-A0A1Q5QTX8-F1
#
_cell.length_a   1.000
_cell.length_b   1.000
_cell.length_c   1.000
_cell.angle_alpha   90.00
_cell.angle_beta   90.00
_cell.angle_gamma   90.00
#
_symmetry.space_group_name_H-M   'P 1'
#
loop_
_entity.id
_entity.type
_entity.pdbx_description
1 polymer ?
#
loop_
_entity_poly.entity_id
_entity_poly.type
_entity_poly.pdbx_seq_one_letter_code
_entity_poly.pdbx_strand_id
1 'polypeptide(L)'
;MSNAAIAMDGRAAVTPTALSWKFIRWGLGLFITGFLTGFIPIGHYMVGAIAGDVGPDFLRNITLWWGCPAVLAELTLKAGGLGMVAIGFCYQAIHRQGGSLDISSNERIAPLLCAFGLVCTLVSAAAGYVICNYFWPNFYYHAIPTGKNVWLAAQGLSIAVYVVGVCYSFAGIRRASVHF
;
A
#
# COMPACT_ATOMS: atom_id res chain seq x y z
N MET A 1 -27.60 14.19 -43.55
CA MET A 1 -26.44 13.28 -43.48
C MET A 1 -25.84 13.43 -42.09
N SER A 2 -26.11 12.44 -41.23
CA SER A 2 -25.71 12.42 -39.82
C SER A 2 -24.33 11.78 -39.73
N ASN A 3 -23.32 12.52 -39.24
CA ASN A 3 -22.02 11.95 -38.90
C ASN A 3 -22.04 11.51 -37.44
N ALA A 4 -22.41 10.25 -37.24
CA ALA A 4 -22.17 9.54 -35.98
C ALA A 4 -20.67 9.29 -35.85
N ALA A 5 -19.98 10.14 -35.09
CA ALA A 5 -18.64 9.85 -34.61
C ALA A 5 -18.73 8.71 -33.58
N ILE A 6 -18.37 7.50 -33.99
CA ILE A 6 -18.22 6.34 -33.13
C ILE A 6 -17.02 6.62 -32.21
N ALA A 7 -17.30 7.01 -30.97
CA ALA A 7 -16.29 7.13 -29.93
C ALA A 7 -15.75 5.72 -29.60
N MET A 8 -14.59 5.38 -30.13
CA MET A 8 -13.92 4.09 -29.98
C MET A 8 -13.25 3.87 -28.60
N ASP A 9 -13.75 4.50 -27.53
CA ASP A 9 -13.37 4.15 -26.17
C ASP A 9 -14.58 4.30 -25.24
N GLY A 10 -15.43 3.27 -25.22
CA GLY A 10 -16.67 3.20 -24.44
C GLY A 10 -16.48 3.14 -22.91
N ARG A 11 -15.42 3.72 -22.37
CA ARG A 11 -15.26 3.90 -20.92
C ARG A 11 -15.96 5.19 -20.51
N ALA A 12 -17.05 5.04 -19.76
CA ALA A 12 -17.76 6.15 -19.14
C ALA A 12 -16.77 7.14 -18.49
N ALA A 13 -17.02 8.43 -18.68
CA ALA A 13 -16.21 9.49 -18.08
C ALA A 13 -16.14 9.28 -16.56
N VAL A 14 -14.93 9.17 -16.01
CA VAL A 14 -14.74 9.08 -14.56
C VAL A 14 -14.95 10.47 -14.01
N THR A 15 -15.91 10.63 -13.10
CA THR A 15 -16.13 11.92 -12.44
C THR A 15 -15.09 12.12 -11.33
N PRO A 16 -14.72 13.38 -11.02
CA PRO A 16 -13.85 13.70 -9.89
C PRO A 16 -14.29 13.07 -8.58
N THR A 17 -15.60 13.13 -8.30
CA THR A 17 -16.21 12.53 -7.12
C THR A 17 -16.11 11.01 -7.09
N ALA A 18 -16.20 10.35 -8.25
CA ALA A 18 -16.00 8.90 -8.32
C ALA A 18 -14.53 8.52 -8.09
N LEU A 19 -13.58 9.29 -8.63
CA LEU A 19 -12.15 9.07 -8.41
C LEU A 19 -11.78 9.27 -6.93
N SER A 20 -12.22 10.38 -6.33
CA SER A 20 -11.93 10.69 -4.92
C SER A 20 -12.47 9.60 -3.99
N TRP A 21 -13.72 9.15 -4.20
CA TRP A 21 -14.29 8.09 -3.38
C TRP A 21 -13.60 6.74 -3.53
N LYS A 22 -13.04 6.43 -4.70
CA LYS A 22 -12.21 5.21 -4.87
C LYS A 22 -10.99 5.26 -3.97
N PHE A 23 -10.29 6.39 -3.94
CA PHE A 23 -9.15 6.60 -3.05
C PHE A 23 -9.54 6.47 -1.56
N ILE A 24 -10.62 7.14 -1.15
CA ILE A 24 -11.06 7.12 0.24
C ILE A 24 -11.49 5.71 0.68
N ARG A 25 -12.29 5.01 -0.13
CA ARG A 25 -12.77 3.66 0.21
C ARG A 25 -11.63 2.66 0.34
N TRP A 26 -10.73 2.62 -0.64
CA TRP A 26 -9.55 1.76 -0.56
C TRP A 26 -8.64 2.14 0.60
N GLY A 27 -8.37 3.44 0.76
CA GLY A 27 -7.52 3.96 1.82
C GLY A 27 -8.03 3.61 3.22
N LEU A 28 -9.32 3.80 3.50
CA LEU A 28 -9.94 3.43 4.77
C LEU A 28 -9.92 1.92 5.00
N GLY A 29 -10.27 1.13 3.99
CA GLY A 29 -10.24 -0.32 4.08
C GLY A 29 -8.86 -0.84 4.45
N LEU A 30 -7.83 -0.40 3.72
CA LEU A 30 -6.44 -0.81 3.94
C LEU A 30 -5.87 -0.27 5.25
N PHE A 31 -6.27 0.92 5.68
CA PHE A 31 -5.92 1.48 6.99
C PHE A 31 -6.44 0.60 8.13
N ILE A 32 -7.71 0.22 8.07
CA ILE A 32 -8.33 -0.69 9.06
C ILE A 32 -7.64 -2.05 9.02
N THR A 33 -7.39 -2.60 7.83
CA THR A 33 -6.62 -3.84 7.66
C THR A 33 -5.22 -3.72 8.30
N GLY A 34 -4.56 -2.58 8.17
CA GLY A 34 -3.29 -2.28 8.83
C GLY A 34 -3.37 -2.42 10.36
N PHE A 35 -4.43 -1.94 11.00
CA PHE A 35 -4.62 -2.15 12.44
C PHE A 35 -4.83 -3.60 12.83
N LEU A 36 -5.67 -4.33 12.07
CA LEU A 36 -5.93 -5.74 12.35
C LEU A 36 -4.66 -6.59 12.18
N THR A 37 -3.87 -6.30 11.16
CA THR A 37 -2.61 -7.00 10.88
C THR A 37 -1.53 -6.71 11.93
N GLY A 38 -1.60 -5.58 12.63
CA GLY A 38 -0.70 -5.25 13.73
C GLY A 38 -0.72 -6.18 14.94
N PHE A 39 -1.82 -6.92 15.13
CA PHE A 39 -1.88 -7.96 16.16
C PHE A 39 -1.05 -9.20 15.79
N ILE A 40 -0.72 -9.40 14.51
CA ILE A 40 0.06 -10.57 14.06
C ILE A 40 1.51 -10.51 14.57
N PRO A 41 2.29 -9.42 14.38
CA PRO A 41 3.60 -9.30 15.00
C PRO A 41 3.56 -9.53 16.52
N ILE A 42 2.59 -8.95 17.22
CA ILE A 42 2.46 -9.10 18.68
C ILE A 42 2.30 -10.58 19.03
N GLY A 43 1.35 -11.27 18.41
CA GLY A 43 1.14 -12.70 18.64
C GLY A 43 2.37 -13.53 18.30
N HIS A 44 3.04 -13.21 17.20
CA HIS A 44 4.27 -13.88 16.78
C HIS A 44 5.40 -13.74 17.83
N TYR A 45 5.60 -12.54 18.36
CA TYR A 45 6.59 -12.30 19.43
C TYR A 45 6.22 -12.99 20.74
N MET A 46 4.93 -13.00 21.11
CA MET A 46 4.46 -13.72 22.30
C MET A 46 4.72 -15.22 22.19
N VAL A 47 4.42 -15.83 21.04
CA VAL A 47 4.68 -17.26 20.79
C VAL A 47 6.18 -17.56 20.85
N GLY A 48 7.02 -16.75 20.21
CA GLY A 48 8.48 -16.92 20.26
C GLY A 48 9.02 -16.84 21.68
N ALA A 49 8.53 -15.90 22.49
CA ALA A 49 8.92 -15.76 23.89
C ALA A 49 8.49 -16.96 24.76
N ILE A 50 7.29 -17.51 24.52
CA ILE A 50 6.77 -18.66 25.26
C ILE A 50 7.51 -19.96 24.89
N ALA A 51 7.82 -20.15 23.61
CA ALA A 51 8.43 -21.38 23.11
C ALA A 51 9.89 -21.57 23.56
N GLY A 52 10.57 -20.50 24.00
CA GLY A 52 11.94 -20.55 24.53
C GLY A 52 13.03 -20.80 23.47
N ASP A 53 12.68 -21.06 22.22
CA ASP A 53 13.59 -21.28 21.09
C ASP A 53 13.91 -19.97 20.35
N VAL A 54 14.34 -18.96 21.10
CA VAL A 54 14.71 -17.63 20.57
C VAL A 54 16.20 -17.41 20.78
N GLY A 55 16.94 -17.33 19.67
CA GLY A 55 18.38 -17.09 19.70
C GLY A 55 18.75 -15.76 20.36
N PRO A 56 19.97 -15.62 20.89
CA PRO A 56 20.42 -14.39 21.56
C PRO A 56 20.33 -13.14 20.66
N ASP A 57 20.48 -13.31 19.35
CA ASP A 57 20.32 -12.23 18.37
C ASP A 57 18.86 -11.80 18.18
N PHE A 58 17.90 -12.71 18.34
CA PHE A 58 16.48 -12.38 18.33
C PHE A 58 16.10 -11.52 19.54
N LEU A 59 16.60 -11.86 20.72
CA LEU A 59 16.39 -11.08 21.95
C LEU A 59 17.02 -9.69 21.86
N ARG A 60 18.19 -9.54 21.22
CA ARG A 60 18.76 -8.22 20.89
C ARG A 60 17.85 -7.44 19.94
N ASN A 61 17.22 -8.12 18.99
CA ASN A 61 16.26 -7.56 18.05
C ASN A 61 14.85 -7.30 18.62
N ILE A 62 14.52 -7.75 19.84
CA ILE A 62 13.26 -7.33 20.52
C ILE A 62 13.24 -5.82 20.76
N THR A 63 14.38 -5.13 20.76
CA THR A 63 14.42 -3.66 20.77
C THR A 63 14.23 -3.03 19.38
N LEU A 64 14.35 -3.84 18.33
CA LEU A 64 14.16 -3.50 16.92
C LEU A 64 12.81 -4.01 16.40
N TRP A 65 11.71 -3.65 17.07
CA TRP A 65 10.34 -3.90 16.57
C TRP A 65 10.17 -3.45 15.12
N TRP A 66 10.87 -2.38 14.73
CA TRP A 66 10.96 -1.83 13.39
C TRP A 66 11.63 -2.74 12.35
N GLY A 67 12.38 -3.74 12.78
CA GLY A 67 13.09 -4.69 11.92
C GLY A 67 12.25 -5.91 11.50
N CYS A 68 11.02 -6.03 12.02
CA CYS A 68 10.06 -7.06 11.64
C CYS A 68 9.42 -6.71 10.29
N PRO A 69 9.56 -7.56 9.26
CA PRO A 69 8.93 -7.29 7.97
C PRO A 69 7.39 -7.28 8.04
N ALA A 70 6.76 -7.88 9.05
CA ALA A 70 5.32 -7.74 9.27
C ALA A 70 4.95 -6.36 9.85
N VAL A 71 5.83 -5.73 10.65
CA VAL A 71 5.67 -4.33 11.11
C VAL A 71 5.85 -3.35 9.96
N LEU A 72 6.78 -3.61 9.03
CA LEU A 72 6.89 -2.82 7.81
C LEU A 72 5.58 -2.84 7.01
N ALA A 73 4.98 -4.02 6.85
CA ALA A 73 3.73 -4.15 6.11
C ALA A 73 2.55 -3.43 6.79
N GLU A 74 2.34 -3.63 8.09
CA GLU A 74 1.24 -2.98 8.81
C GLU A 74 1.37 -1.45 8.84
N LEU A 75 2.59 -0.94 9.02
CA LEU A 75 2.86 0.49 8.93
C LEU A 75 2.60 1.03 7.52
N THR A 76 3.03 0.30 6.49
CA THR A 76 2.81 0.70 5.09
C THR A 76 1.32 0.71 4.75
N LEU A 77 0.55 -0.27 5.21
CA LEU A 77 -0.92 -0.29 5.07
C LEU A 77 -1.56 0.92 5.75
N LYS A 78 -1.16 1.24 6.99
CA LYS A 78 -1.71 2.37 7.74
C LYS A 78 -1.36 3.71 7.09
N ALA A 79 -0.06 3.98 6.93
CA ALA A 79 0.43 5.24 6.36
C ALA A 79 0.00 5.39 4.90
N GLY A 80 0.13 4.33 4.11
CA GLY A 80 -0.26 4.31 2.71
C GLY A 80 -1.77 4.48 2.52
N GLY A 81 -2.57 3.82 3.36
CA GLY A 81 -4.03 3.96 3.40
C GLY A 81 -4.47 5.38 3.76
N LEU A 82 -3.87 5.99 4.80
CA LEU A 82 -4.09 7.42 5.12
C LEU A 82 -3.67 8.33 3.97
N GLY A 83 -2.55 8.04 3.31
CA GLY A 83 -2.10 8.79 2.12
C GLY A 83 -3.12 8.73 0.98
N MET A 84 -3.74 7.57 0.74
CA MET A 84 -4.83 7.45 -0.23
C MET A 84 -6.04 8.27 0.18
N VAL A 85 -6.45 8.24 1.45
CA VAL A 85 -7.56 9.06 1.95
C VAL A 85 -7.27 10.55 1.75
N ALA A 86 -6.06 11.02 2.07
CA ALA A 86 -5.63 12.40 1.86
C ALA A 86 -5.71 12.80 0.38
N ILE A 87 -5.20 11.97 -0.54
CA ILE A 87 -5.30 12.18 -1.99
C ILE A 87 -6.77 12.33 -2.42
N GLY A 88 -7.64 11.44 -1.92
CA GLY A 88 -9.08 11.52 -2.19
C GLY A 88 -9.69 12.85 -1.76
N PHE A 89 -9.35 13.33 -0.56
CA PHE A 89 -9.79 14.63 -0.09
C PHE A 89 -9.24 15.80 -0.91
N CYS A 90 -8.00 15.73 -1.41
CA CYS A 90 -7.46 16.75 -2.31
C CYS A 90 -8.29 16.87 -3.60
N TYR A 91 -8.62 15.75 -4.25
CA TYR A 91 -9.48 15.77 -5.43
C TYR A 91 -10.88 16.34 -5.13
N GLN A 92 -11.44 15.99 -3.96
CA GLN A 92 -12.74 16.50 -3.55
C GLN A 92 -12.71 18.00 -3.25
N ALA A 93 -11.65 18.51 -2.63
CA ALA A 93 -11.46 19.93 -2.36
C ALA A 93 -11.37 20.74 -3.65
N ILE A 94 -10.52 20.32 -4.60
CA ILE A 94 -10.38 20.96 -5.91
C ILE A 94 -11.72 21.02 -6.64
N HIS A 95 -12.45 19.90 -6.67
CA HIS A 95 -13.77 19.85 -7.32
C HIS A 95 -14.77 20.82 -6.68
N ARG A 96 -14.81 20.89 -5.34
CA ARG A 96 -15.71 21.79 -4.60
C ARG A 96 -15.40 23.27 -4.80
N GLN A 97 -14.14 23.61 -5.09
CA GLN A 97 -13.71 24.96 -5.40
C GLN A 97 -14.02 25.36 -6.86
N GLY A 98 -14.68 24.49 -7.64
CA GLY A 98 -15.01 24.76 -9.04
C GLY A 98 -13.85 24.47 -10.00
N GLY A 99 -12.78 23.81 -9.53
CA GLY A 99 -11.67 23.41 -10.37
C GLY A 99 -12.12 22.42 -11.44
N SER A 100 -11.78 22.70 -12.70
CA SER A 100 -11.96 21.74 -13.79
C SER A 100 -10.94 20.62 -13.64
N LEU A 101 -11.42 19.40 -13.41
CA LEU A 101 -10.59 18.21 -13.27
C LEU A 101 -10.67 17.41 -14.57
N ASP A 102 -9.78 17.74 -15.51
CA ASP A 102 -9.52 16.87 -16.65
C ASP A 102 -8.66 15.67 -16.21
N ILE A 103 -9.35 14.56 -15.89
CA ILE A 103 -8.75 13.36 -15.31
C ILE A 103 -8.05 12.53 -16.39
N SER A 104 -6.72 12.54 -16.35
CA SER A 104 -5.87 11.74 -17.23
C SER A 104 -6.01 10.22 -17.01
N SER A 105 -5.56 9.42 -17.97
CA SER A 105 -5.50 7.96 -17.85
C SER A 105 -4.66 7.49 -16.65
N ASN A 106 -3.55 8.18 -16.35
CA ASN A 106 -2.68 7.90 -15.22
C ASN A 106 -3.38 8.12 -13.88
N GLU A 107 -4.16 9.20 -13.76
CA GLU A 107 -4.96 9.45 -12.55
C GLU A 107 -6.06 8.41 -12.36
N ARG A 108 -6.66 7.93 -13.47
CA ARG A 108 -7.70 6.89 -13.42
C ARG A 108 -7.18 5.55 -12.89
N ILE A 109 -5.94 5.18 -13.21
CA ILE A 109 -5.33 3.92 -12.74
C ILE A 109 -4.64 4.06 -11.38
N ALA A 110 -4.32 5.29 -10.95
CA ALA A 110 -3.60 5.55 -9.71
C ALA A 110 -4.21 4.90 -8.45
N PRO A 111 -5.54 4.95 -8.18
CA PRO A 111 -6.10 4.27 -7.01
C PRO A 111 -5.89 2.76 -7.05
N LEU A 112 -5.91 2.16 -8.25
CA LEU A 112 -5.65 0.74 -8.42
C LEU A 112 -4.19 0.41 -8.13
N LEU A 113 -3.23 1.19 -8.63
CA LEU A 113 -1.80 0.99 -8.33
C LEU A 113 -1.51 1.13 -6.84
N CYS A 114 -2.08 2.16 -6.19
CA CYS A 114 -1.95 2.33 -4.75
C CYS A 114 -2.52 1.13 -3.97
N ALA A 115 -3.76 0.75 -4.25
CA ALA A 115 -4.40 -0.37 -3.57
C ALA A 115 -3.65 -1.69 -3.83
N PHE A 116 -3.26 -1.95 -5.07
CA PHE A 116 -2.50 -3.13 -5.47
C PHE A 116 -1.15 -3.21 -4.75
N GLY A 117 -0.38 -2.11 -4.73
CA GLY A 117 0.92 -2.07 -4.03
C GLY A 117 0.78 -2.37 -2.53
N LEU A 118 -0.24 -1.81 -1.88
CA LEU A 118 -0.49 -2.06 -0.44
C LEU A 118 -0.98 -3.49 -0.19
N VAL A 119 -1.86 -4.04 -1.02
CA VAL A 119 -2.30 -5.44 -0.93
C VAL A 119 -1.14 -6.39 -1.18
N CYS A 120 -0.29 -6.14 -2.18
CA CYS A 120 0.90 -6.93 -2.43
C CYS A 120 1.92 -6.86 -1.28
N THR A 121 2.01 -5.72 -0.60
CA THR A 121 2.83 -5.59 0.62
C THR A 121 2.31 -6.50 1.73
N LEU A 122 0.99 -6.55 1.94
CA LEU A 122 0.37 -7.46 2.90
C LEU A 122 0.59 -8.94 2.53
N VAL A 123 0.35 -9.29 1.27
CA VAL A 123 0.50 -10.67 0.80
C VAL A 123 1.95 -11.11 0.88
N SER A 124 2.90 -10.27 0.48
CA SER A 124 4.33 -10.58 0.61
C SER A 124 4.76 -10.66 2.07
N ALA A 125 4.16 -9.91 3.00
CA ALA A 125 4.40 -10.11 4.42
C ALA A 125 3.95 -11.50 4.89
N ALA A 126 2.71 -11.91 4.58
CA ALA A 126 2.18 -13.20 5.05
C ALA A 126 2.78 -14.40 4.29
N ALA A 127 2.60 -14.45 2.97
CA ALA A 127 3.07 -15.55 2.14
C ALA A 127 4.60 -15.59 2.06
N GLY A 128 5.27 -14.42 2.03
CA GLY A 128 6.72 -14.35 1.99
C GLY A 128 7.37 -14.93 3.24
N TYR A 129 6.76 -14.78 4.42
CA TYR A 129 7.22 -15.49 5.62
C TYR A 129 7.20 -17.01 5.42
N VAL A 130 6.06 -17.56 4.98
CA VAL A 130 5.90 -19.01 4.79
C VAL A 130 6.89 -19.55 3.75
N ILE A 131 7.00 -18.87 2.61
CA ILE A 131 7.91 -19.25 1.52
C ILE A 131 9.37 -19.16 1.98
N CYS A 132 9.77 -18.06 2.60
CA CYS A 132 11.15 -17.92 3.08
C CYS A 132 11.47 -18.92 4.19
N ASN A 133 10.52 -19.23 5.07
CA ASN A 133 10.72 -20.23 6.12
C ASN A 133 10.81 -21.66 5.56
N TYR A 134 10.18 -21.94 4.42
CA TYR A 134 10.33 -23.21 3.73
C TYR A 134 11.75 -23.41 3.17
N PHE A 135 12.31 -22.39 2.53
CA PHE A 135 13.67 -22.45 1.94
C PHE A 135 14.80 -22.22 2.96
N TRP A 136 14.53 -21.40 3.97
CA TRP A 136 15.45 -21.07 5.05
C TRP A 136 14.72 -21.28 6.40
N PRO A 137 14.72 -22.51 6.94
CA PRO A 137 14.04 -22.81 8.19
C PRO A 137 14.53 -21.90 9.32
N ASN A 138 13.59 -21.33 10.08
CA ASN A 138 13.84 -20.40 11.17
C ASN A 138 14.70 -19.18 10.79
N PHE A 139 14.70 -18.77 9.52
CA PHE A 139 15.48 -17.60 9.05
C PHE A 139 15.20 -16.33 9.85
N TYR A 140 13.99 -16.22 10.39
CA TYR A 140 13.56 -15.10 11.21
C TYR A 140 14.18 -15.13 12.61
N TYR A 141 14.28 -16.31 13.23
CA TYR A 141 14.78 -16.47 14.60
C TYR A 141 16.31 -16.65 14.68
N HIS A 142 16.93 -17.23 13.64
CA HIS A 142 18.39 -17.38 13.51
C HIS A 142 19.05 -16.34 12.58
N ALA A 143 18.34 -15.25 12.28
CA ALA A 143 18.83 -14.11 11.51
C ALA A 143 19.58 -14.47 10.21
N ILE A 144 19.05 -15.42 9.41
CA ILE A 144 19.64 -15.76 8.12
C ILE A 144 19.41 -14.59 7.15
N PRO A 145 20.45 -13.83 6.75
CA PRO A 145 20.26 -12.56 6.06
C PRO A 145 19.60 -12.70 4.69
N THR A 146 19.90 -13.79 3.97
CA THR A 146 19.38 -14.04 2.63
C THR A 146 17.84 -14.12 2.61
N GLY A 147 17.24 -14.94 3.49
CA GLY A 147 15.79 -15.07 3.57
C GLY A 147 15.11 -13.75 3.95
N LYS A 148 15.70 -13.01 4.90
CA LYS A 148 15.19 -11.70 5.33
C LYS A 148 15.26 -10.66 4.21
N ASN A 149 16.36 -10.62 3.46
CA ASN A 149 16.56 -9.68 2.36
C ASN A 149 15.62 -9.96 1.19
N VAL A 150 15.43 -11.22 0.83
CA VAL A 150 14.46 -11.61 -0.21
C VAL A 150 13.04 -11.20 0.20
N TRP A 151 12.67 -11.46 1.45
CA TRP A 151 11.36 -11.08 1.97
C TRP A 151 11.13 -9.56 1.97
N LEU A 152 12.14 -8.79 2.42
CA LEU A 152 12.09 -7.33 2.41
C LEU A 152 12.08 -6.75 0.99
N ALA A 153 12.83 -7.34 0.05
CA ALA A 153 12.85 -6.90 -1.34
C ALA A 153 11.48 -7.05 -2.01
N ALA A 154 10.77 -8.16 -1.74
CA ALA A 154 9.40 -8.36 -2.25
C ALA A 154 8.43 -7.28 -1.74
N GLN A 155 8.54 -6.90 -0.47
CA GLN A 155 7.77 -5.79 0.08
C GLN A 155 8.19 -4.45 -0.55
N GLY A 156 9.49 -4.19 -0.68
CA GLY A 156 10.01 -2.97 -1.31
C GLY A 156 9.51 -2.75 -2.73
N LEU A 157 9.45 -3.82 -3.54
CA LEU A 157 8.86 -3.77 -4.88
C LEU A 157 7.37 -3.43 -4.85
N SER A 158 6.63 -4.02 -3.91
CA SER A 158 5.19 -3.75 -3.74
C SER A 158 4.93 -2.28 -3.33
N ILE A 159 5.77 -1.75 -2.43
CA ILE A 159 5.74 -0.35 -2.00
C ILE A 159 6.08 0.59 -3.17
N ALA A 160 7.04 0.22 -4.03
CA ALA A 160 7.37 1.02 -5.21
C ALA A 160 6.15 1.17 -6.15
N VAL A 161 5.34 0.12 -6.33
CA VAL A 161 4.09 0.20 -7.11
C VAL A 161 3.09 1.18 -6.48
N TYR A 162 2.97 1.17 -5.15
CA TYR A 162 2.16 2.16 -4.43
C TYR A 162 2.66 3.59 -4.70
N VAL A 163 3.98 3.82 -4.61
CA VAL A 163 4.59 5.14 -4.84
C VAL A 163 4.32 5.64 -6.26
N VAL A 164 4.37 4.77 -7.28
CA VAL A 164 4.01 5.14 -8.65
C VAL A 164 2.57 5.66 -8.74
N GLY A 165 1.62 4.98 -8.08
CA GLY A 165 0.23 5.45 -8.01
C GLY A 165 0.09 6.81 -7.30
N VAL A 166 0.86 7.03 -6.23
CA VAL A 166 0.91 8.34 -5.55
C VAL A 166 1.46 9.41 -6.49
N CYS A 167 2.55 9.15 -7.21
CA CYS A 167 3.14 10.10 -8.16
C CYS A 167 2.15 10.48 -9.27
N TYR A 168 1.40 9.52 -9.82
CA TYR A 168 0.36 9.79 -10.82
C TYR A 168 -0.74 10.69 -10.26
N SER A 169 -1.18 10.44 -9.02
CA SER A 169 -2.19 11.26 -8.36
C SER A 169 -1.69 12.66 -8.05
N PHE A 170 -0.46 12.78 -7.55
CA PHE A 170 0.17 14.05 -7.21
C PHE A 170 0.35 14.92 -8.45
N ALA A 171 0.76 14.35 -9.58
CA ALA A 171 0.81 15.07 -10.85
C ALA A 171 -0.56 15.61 -11.28
N GLY A 172 -1.64 14.83 -11.09
CA GLY A 172 -3.02 15.27 -11.30
C GLY A 172 -3.42 16.45 -10.42
N ILE A 173 -3.27 16.29 -9.11
CA ILE A 173 -3.56 17.32 -8.11
C ILE A 173 -2.79 18.60 -8.41
N ARG A 174 -1.48 18.49 -8.67
CA ARG A 174 -0.63 19.64 -9.00
C ARG A 174 -1.15 20.37 -10.22
N ARG A 175 -1.45 19.69 -11.33
CA ARG A 175 -1.99 20.32 -12.54
C ARG A 175 -3.30 21.06 -12.25
N ALA A 176 -4.22 20.41 -11.54
CA ALA A 176 -5.53 20.99 -11.26
C ALA A 176 -5.47 22.15 -10.25
N SER A 177 -4.44 22.20 -9.41
CA SER A 177 -4.25 23.28 -8.42
C SER A 177 -3.70 24.59 -8.98
N VAL A 178 -3.15 24.62 -10.20
CA VAL A 178 -2.58 25.85 -10.82
C VAL A 178 -3.65 26.90 -11.15
N HIS A 179 -4.92 26.52 -11.13
CA HIS A 179 -6.06 27.39 -11.45
C HIS A 179 -6.63 28.14 -10.23
N PHE A 180 -5.97 28.05 -9.07
CA PHE A 180 -6.27 28.78 -7.84
C PHE A 180 -5.07 29.64 -7.43
#